data_AF-A0A957IDP7-F1
#
_entry.id   AF-A0A957IDP7-F1
#
_cell.length_a   1.000
_cell.length_b   1.000
_cell.length_c   1.000
_cell.angle_alpha   90.00
_cell.angle_beta   90.00
_cell.angle_gamma   90.00
#
_symmetry.space_group_name_H-M   'P 1'
#
loop_
_entity.id
_entity.type
_entity.pdbx_description
1 polymer ?
#
loop_
_entity_poly.entity_id
_entity_poly.type
_entity_poly.pdbx_seq_one_letter_code
_entity_poly.pdbx_strand_id
1 'polypeptide(L)'
;MFNFKKKSVVLIVVALLILTAVSVVFAAGYDLTTVPSDATINGAIFQAIAPSDPTGSGGFDAFLRTQADVSEKGYNNEMNNSDYEFDEVSGCCTHEITLAEIPEVLRQADGIKYRIFELDINETNSAPLITLDTVEIYEAADGNICGYPFDGSATIPPCPAGTINTATMIYDMDAGENNFVVLDYDNNAGSGKRDLRLWVPDALFSQDPNCDYQSPDANLCTTYIVLYNEFGLDFDANAASPLDTAHNTDDGFEEWGVPTEDIPTAISFSDISAGMQTGNFIWIGLAFLLLIVLTVGKLQRNRA
;
A
#
# COMPACT_ATOMS: atom_id res chain seq x y z
N MET A 1 -70.48 36.18 -33.61
CA MET A 1 -70.02 35.67 -32.30
C MET A 1 -68.84 34.75 -32.56
N PHE A 2 -67.69 35.10 -31.99
CA PHE A 2 -66.37 34.56 -32.31
C PHE A 2 -66.09 33.17 -31.73
N ASN A 3 -65.22 32.45 -32.43
CA ASN A 3 -64.80 31.07 -32.24
C ASN A 3 -63.33 31.06 -31.76
N PHE A 4 -62.97 30.49 -30.60
CA PHE A 4 -61.55 30.28 -30.22
C PHE A 4 -61.32 29.11 -29.23
N LYS A 5 -60.86 27.98 -29.78
CA LYS A 5 -59.73 27.09 -29.43
C LYS A 5 -59.39 26.71 -27.96
N LYS A 6 -59.25 25.39 -27.79
CA LYS A 6 -58.21 24.64 -27.04
C LYS A 6 -57.02 25.47 -26.58
N LYS A 7 -56.73 25.47 -25.27
CA LYS A 7 -55.41 25.36 -24.58
C LYS A 7 -55.57 25.73 -23.10
N SER A 8 -54.73 25.13 -22.26
CA SER A 8 -54.40 25.57 -20.88
C SER A 8 -55.24 25.00 -19.73
N VAL A 9 -54.85 23.82 -19.22
CA VAL A 9 -54.49 23.66 -17.80
C VAL A 9 -53.31 22.69 -17.74
N VAL A 10 -52.11 23.25 -17.82
CA VAL A 10 -50.83 22.59 -17.50
C VAL A 10 -50.39 23.14 -16.14
N LEU A 11 -49.61 22.35 -15.41
CA LEU A 11 -48.82 22.70 -14.21
C LEU A 11 -49.55 22.65 -12.86
N ILE A 12 -49.74 21.45 -12.29
CA ILE A 12 -49.48 21.20 -10.86
C ILE A 12 -48.95 19.75 -10.73
N VAL A 13 -47.84 19.56 -10.02
CA VAL A 13 -47.20 18.28 -9.61
C VAL A 13 -46.25 17.59 -10.61
N VAL A 14 -45.16 18.25 -11.03
CA VAL A 14 -43.83 17.61 -11.15
C VAL A 14 -42.76 18.64 -10.78
N ALA A 15 -42.76 19.08 -9.53
CA ALA A 15 -41.55 19.58 -8.90
C ALA A 15 -40.95 18.39 -8.14
N LEU A 16 -40.49 17.38 -8.89
CA LEU A 16 -39.59 16.39 -8.34
C LEU A 16 -38.27 17.13 -8.19
N LEU A 17 -37.98 17.53 -6.95
CA LEU A 17 -36.67 18.00 -6.53
C LEU A 17 -35.65 16.96 -7.02
N ILE A 18 -34.94 17.27 -8.10
CA ILE A 18 -33.67 16.64 -8.38
C ILE A 18 -32.71 17.29 -7.37
N LEU A 19 -32.68 16.73 -6.15
CA LEU A 19 -31.61 16.99 -5.21
C LEU A 19 -30.43 16.16 -5.73
N THR A 20 -29.68 16.71 -6.68
CA THR A 20 -28.32 16.24 -6.93
C THR A 20 -27.57 16.47 -5.62
N ALA A 21 -27.32 15.39 -4.87
CA ALA A 21 -26.26 15.40 -3.89
C ALA A 21 -24.98 15.68 -4.67
N VAL A 22 -24.53 16.92 -4.65
CA VAL A 22 -23.14 17.22 -5.00
C VAL A 22 -22.36 16.64 -3.83
N SER A 23 -21.78 15.45 -4.03
CA SER A 23 -20.73 14.97 -3.14
C SER A 23 -19.63 16.03 -3.20
N VAL A 24 -19.52 16.82 -2.15
CA VAL A 24 -18.32 17.62 -1.95
C VAL A 24 -17.26 16.57 -1.61
N VAL A 25 -16.41 16.26 -2.57
CA VAL A 25 -15.20 15.47 -2.31
C VAL A 25 -14.34 16.37 -1.44
N PHE A 26 -14.19 16.01 -0.16
CA PHE A 26 -13.20 16.65 0.69
C PHE A 26 -11.84 16.09 0.28
N ALA A 27 -10.84 16.96 0.16
CA ALA A 27 -9.46 16.50 0.12
C ALA A 27 -9.01 16.25 1.55
N ALA A 28 -8.36 15.13 1.80
CA ALA A 28 -7.84 14.77 3.11
C ALA A 28 -6.32 14.58 3.03
N GLY A 29 -5.61 15.64 3.40
CA GLY A 29 -4.15 15.64 3.44
C GLY A 29 -3.60 15.12 4.77
N TYR A 30 -2.54 14.31 4.72
CA TYR A 30 -1.84 13.81 5.89
C TYR A 30 -0.36 14.23 5.85
N ASP A 31 0.08 14.92 6.89
CA ASP A 31 1.47 15.36 7.04
C ASP A 31 2.32 14.23 7.62
N LEU A 32 3.17 13.64 6.78
CA LEU A 32 4.14 12.61 7.14
C LEU A 32 5.58 13.10 7.04
N THR A 33 5.80 14.42 7.08
CA THR A 33 7.13 15.06 6.95
C THR A 33 8.03 14.89 8.18
N THR A 34 7.55 14.24 9.24
CA THR A 34 8.34 13.95 10.45
C THR A 34 8.47 12.46 10.68
N VAL A 35 9.64 12.02 11.13
CA VAL A 35 9.88 10.59 11.40
C VAL A 35 10.10 10.32 12.90
N PRO A 36 9.42 9.31 13.48
CA PRO A 36 8.33 8.52 12.90
C PRO A 36 6.99 9.28 12.94
N SER A 37 6.18 9.12 11.90
CA SER A 37 4.77 9.51 11.86
C SER A 37 3.97 8.48 11.07
N ASP A 38 2.64 8.43 11.29
CA ASP A 38 1.76 7.54 10.54
C ASP A 38 0.37 8.14 10.30
N ALA A 39 -0.29 7.64 9.26
CA ALA A 39 -1.69 7.89 8.92
C ALA A 39 -2.37 6.57 8.56
N THR A 40 -3.63 6.39 8.96
CA THR A 40 -4.45 5.26 8.51
C THR A 40 -5.45 5.76 7.50
N ILE A 41 -5.34 5.27 6.26
CA ILE A 41 -6.17 5.66 5.12
C ILE A 41 -6.82 4.38 4.58
N ASN A 42 -8.14 4.34 4.55
CA ASN A 42 -8.93 3.19 4.06
C ASN A 42 -8.48 1.82 4.61
N GLY A 43 -8.00 1.78 5.85
CA GLY A 43 -7.56 0.58 6.55
C GLY A 43 -6.08 0.21 6.37
N ALA A 44 -5.39 0.80 5.40
CA ALA A 44 -3.93 0.71 5.28
C ALA A 44 -3.24 1.75 6.17
N ILE A 45 -2.00 1.47 6.58
CA ILE A 45 -1.19 2.38 7.40
C ILE A 45 -0.01 2.86 6.57
N PHE A 46 0.06 4.17 6.36
CA PHE A 46 1.19 4.87 5.77
C PHE A 46 2.09 5.32 6.91
N GLN A 47 3.31 4.81 6.97
CA GLN A 47 4.23 5.08 8.07
C GLN A 47 5.53 5.67 7.53
N ALA A 48 5.82 6.93 7.88
CA ALA A 48 7.12 7.51 7.60
C ALA A 48 8.19 6.88 8.49
N ILE A 49 9.28 6.42 7.87
CA ILE A 49 10.38 5.71 8.53
C ILE A 49 11.73 6.30 8.10
N ALA A 50 12.74 6.12 8.95
CA ALA A 50 14.13 6.44 8.65
C ALA A 50 15.00 5.32 9.25
N PRO A 51 15.01 4.13 8.62
CA PRO A 51 15.81 3.01 9.10
C PRO A 51 17.29 3.40 9.13
N SER A 52 17.98 2.99 10.21
CA SER A 52 19.38 3.35 10.44
C SER A 52 20.38 2.60 9.54
N ASP A 53 19.93 1.57 8.84
CA ASP A 53 20.78 0.72 8.02
C ASP A 53 20.94 1.32 6.61
N PRO A 54 22.18 1.50 6.13
CA PRO A 54 22.44 1.97 4.78
C PRO A 54 22.08 0.86 3.81
N THR A 55 20.90 0.95 3.24
CA THR A 55 20.38 -0.04 2.31
C THR A 55 20.90 0.25 0.91
N GLY A 56 22.22 0.12 0.72
CA GLY A 56 22.81 0.12 -0.61
C GLY A 56 22.23 -1.03 -1.43
N SER A 57 21.29 -0.72 -2.32
CA SER A 57 20.66 -1.63 -3.31
C SER A 57 20.27 -3.04 -2.82
N GLY A 58 20.13 -3.28 -1.51
CA GLY A 58 20.19 -4.63 -0.94
C GLY A 58 19.27 -4.90 0.25
N GLY A 59 18.46 -3.92 0.67
CA GLY A 59 17.55 -4.10 1.82
C GLY A 59 16.05 -4.16 1.48
N PHE A 60 15.68 -3.99 0.21
CA PHE A 60 14.31 -4.14 -0.31
C PHE A 60 14.40 -4.41 -1.80
N ASP A 61 13.47 -5.22 -2.31
CA ASP A 61 13.41 -5.68 -3.68
C ASP A 61 12.47 -4.76 -4.45
N ALA A 62 13.03 -3.88 -5.27
CA ALA A 62 12.29 -2.85 -5.99
C ALA A 62 11.60 -3.45 -7.21
N PHE A 63 10.30 -3.20 -7.35
CA PHE A 63 9.47 -3.75 -8.42
C PHE A 63 8.73 -2.68 -9.24
N LEU A 64 8.77 -1.40 -8.82
CA LEU A 64 8.27 -0.28 -9.60
C LEU A 64 9.20 0.91 -9.46
N ARG A 65 9.46 1.57 -10.59
CA ARG A 65 10.04 2.91 -10.64
C ARG A 65 9.23 3.82 -11.54
N THR A 66 9.02 5.05 -11.09
CA THR A 66 8.46 6.14 -11.88
C THR A 66 9.46 7.30 -11.96
N GLN A 67 9.42 8.08 -13.04
CA GLN A 67 10.16 9.36 -13.14
C GLN A 67 9.50 10.29 -14.16
N ALA A 68 9.03 11.43 -13.67
CA ALA A 68 8.74 12.60 -14.48
C ALA A 68 8.85 13.90 -13.67
N ASP A 69 8.90 15.04 -14.35
CA ASP A 69 8.87 16.36 -13.70
C ASP A 69 7.43 16.79 -13.41
N VAL A 70 7.23 17.55 -12.32
CA VAL A 70 5.94 18.13 -11.89
C VAL A 70 4.98 17.11 -11.28
N SER A 71 4.80 15.99 -11.94
CA SER A 71 3.98 14.86 -11.50
C SER A 71 4.37 13.63 -12.28
N GLU A 72 4.26 12.48 -11.63
CA GLU A 72 4.53 11.19 -12.23
C GLU A 72 3.56 10.13 -11.75
N LYS A 73 3.37 9.12 -12.60
CA LYS A 73 2.56 7.96 -12.26
C LYS A 73 2.99 6.73 -13.02
N GLY A 74 2.57 5.59 -12.51
CA GLY A 74 2.83 4.33 -13.16
C GLY A 74 2.39 3.16 -12.31
N TYR A 75 2.59 1.97 -12.87
CA TYR A 75 2.33 0.73 -12.17
C TYR A 75 3.31 -0.35 -12.59
N ASN A 76 3.55 -1.33 -11.71
CA ASN A 76 4.46 -2.43 -12.04
C ASN A 76 3.85 -3.41 -13.03
N ASN A 77 4.64 -3.85 -14.00
CA ASN A 77 4.20 -4.68 -15.12
C ASN A 77 5.37 -5.41 -15.79
N GLU A 78 5.06 -6.44 -16.57
CA GLU A 78 6.04 -7.19 -17.40
C GLU A 78 6.13 -6.65 -18.85
N MET A 79 5.58 -5.48 -19.15
CA MET A 79 5.56 -4.98 -20.54
C MET A 79 6.97 -4.57 -20.99
N ASN A 80 7.20 -4.59 -22.30
CA ASN A 80 8.41 -3.99 -22.84
C ASN A 80 8.41 -2.49 -22.53
N ASN A 81 9.58 -1.94 -22.27
CA ASN A 81 9.77 -0.52 -21.96
C ASN A 81 9.18 0.45 -23.01
N SER A 82 9.03 0.02 -24.27
CA SER A 82 8.41 0.82 -25.34
C SER A 82 6.88 0.89 -25.25
N ASP A 83 6.30 0.06 -24.39
CA ASP A 83 4.87 -0.22 -24.28
C ASP A 83 4.30 0.25 -22.93
N TYR A 84 5.14 0.86 -22.08
CA TYR A 84 4.72 1.52 -20.84
C TYR A 84 3.64 2.58 -21.09
N GLU A 85 2.67 2.67 -20.18
CA GLU A 85 1.49 3.52 -20.34
C GLU A 85 1.72 4.95 -19.83
N PHE A 86 2.63 5.12 -18.89
CA PHE A 86 2.85 6.34 -18.14
C PHE A 86 4.35 6.67 -18.03
N ASP A 87 4.80 6.99 -16.82
CA ASP A 87 6.14 7.46 -16.48
C ASP A 87 7.00 6.33 -15.89
N GLU A 88 6.64 5.06 -16.15
CA GLU A 88 7.39 3.92 -15.67
C GLU A 88 8.82 3.89 -16.23
N VAL A 89 9.74 3.43 -15.39
CA VAL A 89 11.16 3.44 -15.73
C VAL A 89 11.67 2.04 -16.01
N SER A 90 12.16 1.95 -17.23
CA SER A 90 12.84 0.82 -17.84
C SER A 90 14.01 0.31 -16.98
N GLY A 91 14.09 -0.99 -16.69
CA GLY A 91 15.30 -1.56 -16.10
C GLY A 91 15.07 -2.83 -15.28
N CYS A 92 15.93 -3.01 -14.27
CA CYS A 92 15.87 -4.16 -13.35
C CYS A 92 14.63 -4.21 -12.45
N CYS A 93 13.97 -3.06 -12.31
CA CYS A 93 13.29 -2.70 -11.06
C CYS A 93 11.89 -2.13 -11.33
N THR A 94 11.37 -2.39 -12.54
CA THR A 94 9.97 -2.28 -12.90
C THR A 94 9.59 -3.62 -13.51
N HIS A 95 8.93 -4.46 -12.72
CA HIS A 95 8.57 -5.82 -13.10
C HIS A 95 7.37 -6.30 -12.29
N GLU A 96 6.75 -7.37 -12.76
CA GLU A 96 5.69 -8.07 -12.06
C GLU A 96 6.18 -8.68 -10.74
N ILE A 97 5.30 -8.71 -9.74
CA ILE A 97 5.50 -9.47 -8.51
C ILE A 97 4.26 -10.30 -8.24
N THR A 98 4.45 -11.45 -7.61
CA THR A 98 3.37 -12.31 -7.11
C THR A 98 3.03 -11.95 -5.67
N LEU A 99 1.82 -12.32 -5.25
CA LEU A 99 1.40 -12.17 -3.86
C LEU A 99 2.32 -12.94 -2.89
N ALA A 100 2.93 -14.04 -3.33
CA ALA A 100 3.86 -14.83 -2.50
C ALA A 100 5.18 -14.09 -2.19
N GLU A 101 5.55 -13.09 -2.98
CA GLU A 101 6.77 -12.31 -2.82
C GLU A 101 6.63 -11.20 -1.78
N ILE A 102 5.39 -10.84 -1.41
CA ILE A 102 5.13 -9.71 -0.52
C ILE A 102 5.15 -10.16 0.94
N PRO A 103 6.04 -9.60 1.78
CA PRO A 103 6.17 -9.96 3.19
C PRO A 103 4.89 -9.81 4.00
N GLU A 104 4.63 -10.80 4.83
CA GLU A 104 3.52 -10.82 5.80
C GLU A 104 4.01 -10.54 7.22
N VAL A 105 3.36 -9.61 7.93
CA VAL A 105 3.75 -9.22 9.29
C VAL A 105 2.55 -9.21 10.21
N LEU A 106 2.66 -9.90 11.33
CA LEU A 106 1.74 -9.70 12.44
C LEU A 106 2.15 -8.47 13.25
N ARG A 107 1.39 -7.39 13.12
CA ARG A 107 1.62 -6.17 13.91
C ARG A 107 1.14 -6.40 15.35
N GLN A 108 2.06 -6.36 16.31
CA GLN A 108 1.76 -6.70 17.71
C GLN A 108 0.80 -5.72 18.40
N ALA A 109 0.73 -4.47 17.91
CA ALA A 109 -0.08 -3.41 18.51
C ALA A 109 -1.60 -3.69 18.38
N ASP A 110 -2.02 -4.28 17.26
CA ASP A 110 -3.43 -4.55 16.94
C ASP A 110 -3.74 -6.03 16.71
N GLY A 111 -2.71 -6.87 16.53
CA GLY A 111 -2.87 -8.30 16.23
C GLY A 111 -3.35 -8.57 14.82
N ILE A 112 -3.19 -7.62 13.89
CA ILE A 112 -3.58 -7.75 12.48
C ILE A 112 -2.36 -8.16 11.65
N LYS A 113 -2.58 -9.06 10.68
CA LYS A 113 -1.57 -9.44 9.69
C LYS A 113 -1.63 -8.47 8.51
N TYR A 114 -0.49 -7.96 8.10
CA TYR A 114 -0.34 -6.98 7.01
C TYR A 114 0.63 -7.48 5.95
N ARG A 115 0.38 -7.09 4.69
CA ARG A 115 1.32 -7.13 3.57
C ARG A 115 2.09 -5.80 3.52
N ILE A 116 3.40 -5.86 3.29
CA ILE A 116 4.28 -4.70 3.41
C ILE A 116 4.87 -4.30 2.07
N PHE A 117 4.73 -3.03 1.76
CA PHE A 117 5.42 -2.34 0.68
C PHE A 117 6.25 -1.21 1.29
N GLU A 118 7.35 -0.87 0.65
CA GLU A 118 8.21 0.25 1.03
C GLU A 118 8.44 1.15 -0.18
N LEU A 119 8.58 2.45 0.10
CA LEU A 119 8.83 3.48 -0.88
C LEU A 119 10.09 4.24 -0.48
N ASP A 120 10.91 4.49 -1.49
CA ASP A 120 12.10 5.35 -1.50
C ASP A 120 11.80 6.51 -2.45
N ILE A 121 11.69 7.72 -1.89
CA ILE A 121 11.46 8.94 -2.67
C ILE A 121 12.80 9.59 -3.01
N ASN A 122 12.86 10.33 -4.11
CA ASN A 122 14.13 10.91 -4.53
C ASN A 122 13.98 12.31 -5.12
N GLU A 123 13.84 13.29 -4.21
CA GLU A 123 13.73 14.71 -4.54
C GLU A 123 15.04 15.48 -4.33
N THR A 124 15.10 16.71 -4.83
CA THR A 124 16.20 17.60 -4.52
C THR A 124 16.13 18.11 -3.07
N ASN A 125 17.28 18.23 -2.40
CA ASN A 125 17.35 18.90 -1.08
C ASN A 125 16.88 20.38 -1.11
N SER A 126 16.70 20.98 -2.29
CA SER A 126 16.16 22.35 -2.43
C SER A 126 14.64 22.41 -2.43
N ALA A 127 13.97 21.30 -2.74
CA ALA A 127 12.53 21.12 -2.65
C ALA A 127 12.25 19.67 -2.21
N PRO A 128 12.54 19.32 -0.94
CA PRO A 128 12.56 17.94 -0.47
C PRO A 128 11.16 17.36 -0.22
N LEU A 129 10.11 18.17 -0.36
CA LEU A 129 8.75 17.73 -0.12
C LEU A 129 8.16 17.17 -1.41
N ILE A 130 7.39 16.10 -1.29
CA ILE A 130 6.64 15.47 -2.37
C ILE A 130 5.28 15.00 -1.84
N THR A 131 4.24 15.09 -2.66
CA THR A 131 2.93 14.49 -2.36
C THR A 131 2.79 13.13 -3.04
N LEU A 132 2.38 12.12 -2.27
CA LEU A 132 1.87 10.87 -2.80
C LEU A 132 0.35 10.98 -2.83
N ASP A 133 -0.18 11.09 -4.04
CA ASP A 133 -1.56 11.47 -4.31
C ASP A 133 -2.44 10.23 -4.42
N THR A 134 -1.94 9.17 -5.06
CA THR A 134 -2.72 7.95 -5.25
C THR A 134 -1.87 6.72 -4.96
N VAL A 135 -2.46 5.76 -4.25
CA VAL A 135 -1.99 4.37 -4.19
C VAL A 135 -3.20 3.48 -4.40
N GLU A 136 -3.12 2.64 -5.42
CA GLU A 136 -4.09 1.59 -5.68
C GLU A 136 -3.37 0.25 -5.76
N ILE A 137 -4.02 -0.81 -5.30
CA ILE A 137 -3.46 -2.17 -5.36
C ILE A 137 -4.49 -3.10 -5.97
N TYR A 138 -4.04 -3.91 -6.91
CA TYR A 138 -4.86 -4.84 -7.67
C TYR A 138 -4.30 -6.26 -7.62
N GLU A 139 -5.21 -7.23 -7.70
CA GLU A 139 -4.90 -8.64 -7.99
C GLU A 139 -5.17 -8.94 -9.46
N ALA A 140 -4.16 -9.43 -10.16
CA ALA A 140 -4.20 -9.79 -11.57
C ALA A 140 -3.88 -11.28 -11.77
N ALA A 141 -4.38 -11.84 -12.87
CA ALA A 141 -4.11 -13.24 -13.25
C ALA A 141 -2.79 -13.42 -14.00
N ASP A 142 -2.13 -12.31 -14.38
CA ASP A 142 -0.90 -12.26 -15.16
C ASP A 142 -0.16 -10.95 -14.82
N GLY A 143 1.17 -10.97 -14.84
CA GLY A 143 2.04 -9.81 -14.61
C GLY A 143 2.17 -8.92 -15.85
N ASN A 144 1.89 -9.47 -17.03
CA ASN A 144 1.78 -8.70 -18.26
C ASN A 144 0.39 -8.06 -18.35
N ILE A 145 0.24 -6.93 -17.66
CA ILE A 145 -0.99 -6.14 -17.55
C ILE A 145 -0.85 -4.74 -18.18
N CYS A 146 -1.95 -4.25 -18.74
CA CYS A 146 -2.08 -2.93 -19.33
C CYS A 146 -3.52 -2.42 -19.22
N GLY A 147 -3.73 -1.17 -19.57
CA GLY A 147 -5.03 -0.59 -19.77
C GLY A 147 -5.65 -0.13 -18.46
N TYR A 148 -4.87 0.63 -17.68
CA TYR A 148 -5.38 1.28 -16.47
C TYR A 148 -6.72 2.01 -16.77
N PRO A 149 -7.78 1.85 -15.95
CA PRO A 149 -7.83 1.28 -14.60
C PRO A 149 -8.16 -0.23 -14.55
N PHE A 150 -7.73 -1.00 -15.56
CA PHE A 150 -7.85 -2.47 -15.58
C PHE A 150 -9.29 -3.00 -15.45
N ASP A 151 -10.25 -2.31 -16.06
CA ASP A 151 -11.68 -2.69 -16.07
C ASP A 151 -12.12 -3.38 -17.38
N GLY A 152 -11.16 -3.68 -18.25
CA GLY A 152 -11.37 -4.24 -19.58
C GLY A 152 -11.83 -3.23 -20.64
N SER A 153 -12.00 -1.96 -20.27
CA SER A 153 -12.51 -0.90 -21.17
C SER A 153 -11.41 -0.13 -21.90
N ALA A 154 -10.17 -0.17 -21.39
CA ALA A 154 -9.05 0.57 -21.97
C ALA A 154 -8.75 0.12 -23.41
N THR A 155 -8.64 1.11 -24.30
CA THR A 155 -8.37 0.91 -25.74
C THR A 155 -7.24 1.79 -26.27
N ILE A 156 -6.71 2.73 -25.47
CA ILE A 156 -5.71 3.72 -25.89
C ILE A 156 -4.75 4.06 -24.71
N PRO A 157 -3.42 3.92 -24.88
CA PRO A 157 -2.78 3.22 -26.00
C PRO A 157 -3.28 1.76 -26.08
N PRO A 158 -3.36 1.17 -27.28
CA PRO A 158 -3.78 -0.21 -27.39
C PRO A 158 -2.73 -1.08 -26.68
N CYS A 159 -3.17 -1.76 -25.63
CA CYS A 159 -2.46 -2.85 -25.00
C CYS A 159 -1.75 -3.75 -26.03
N PRO A 160 -0.47 -4.11 -25.81
CA PRO A 160 0.21 -5.09 -26.64
C PRO A 160 -0.60 -6.39 -26.73
N ALA A 161 -0.54 -7.07 -27.88
CA ALA A 161 -1.29 -8.30 -28.07
C ALA A 161 -0.84 -9.38 -27.07
N GLY A 162 -1.80 -9.97 -26.35
CA GLY A 162 -1.53 -11.00 -25.33
C GLY A 162 -1.43 -10.46 -23.90
N THR A 163 -1.54 -9.15 -23.71
CA THR A 163 -1.59 -8.51 -22.39
C THR A 163 -3.02 -8.56 -21.86
N ILE A 164 -3.19 -8.82 -20.56
CA ILE A 164 -4.50 -8.73 -19.91
C ILE A 164 -4.80 -7.28 -19.57
N ASN A 165 -6.08 -6.92 -19.53
CA ASN A 165 -6.52 -5.57 -19.19
C ASN A 165 -7.61 -5.54 -18.11
N THR A 166 -7.65 -6.60 -17.30
CA THR A 166 -8.60 -6.76 -16.20
C THR A 166 -7.87 -7.16 -14.94
N ALA A 167 -8.12 -6.45 -13.83
CA ALA A 167 -7.66 -6.82 -12.50
C ALA A 167 -8.73 -6.51 -11.44
N THR A 168 -8.56 -7.05 -10.24
CA THR A 168 -9.46 -6.78 -9.10
C THR A 168 -8.79 -5.81 -8.16
N MET A 169 -9.32 -4.60 -8.04
CA MET A 169 -8.88 -3.62 -7.06
C MET A 169 -9.18 -4.14 -5.64
N ILE A 170 -8.15 -4.19 -4.79
CA ILE A 170 -8.24 -4.63 -3.39
C ILE A 170 -7.99 -3.49 -2.40
N TYR A 171 -7.32 -2.43 -2.85
CA TYR A 171 -7.07 -1.23 -2.07
C TYR A 171 -7.09 -0.01 -2.98
N ASP A 172 -7.67 1.07 -2.48
CA ASP A 172 -7.77 2.38 -3.12
C ASP A 172 -7.63 3.45 -2.03
N MET A 173 -6.57 4.24 -2.13
CA MET A 173 -6.29 5.36 -1.23
C MET A 173 -7.37 6.44 -1.32
N ASP A 174 -8.02 6.61 -2.47
CA ASP A 174 -9.03 7.63 -2.74
C ASP A 174 -10.47 7.11 -2.62
N ALA A 175 -10.64 5.92 -2.02
CA ALA A 175 -11.96 5.34 -1.82
C ALA A 175 -12.83 6.24 -0.91
N GLY A 176 -13.68 7.05 -1.55
CA GLY A 176 -14.68 7.92 -0.89
C GLY A 176 -14.27 9.39 -0.74
N GLU A 177 -12.98 9.72 -0.78
CA GLU A 177 -12.44 11.09 -0.68
C GLU A 177 -11.06 11.17 -1.34
N ASN A 178 -10.59 12.38 -1.69
CA ASN A 178 -9.30 12.58 -2.36
C ASN A 178 -8.20 12.71 -1.30
N ASN A 179 -7.58 11.59 -0.94
CA ASN A 179 -6.56 11.53 0.10
C ASN A 179 -5.18 11.80 -0.51
N PHE A 180 -4.28 12.43 0.24
CA PHE A 180 -2.87 12.53 -0.15
C PHE A 180 -1.99 12.55 1.08
N VAL A 181 -0.75 12.09 0.96
CA VAL A 181 0.25 12.22 2.03
C VAL A 181 1.41 13.09 1.56
N VAL A 182 1.95 13.92 2.46
CA VAL A 182 3.17 14.69 2.18
C VAL A 182 4.35 14.05 2.88
N LEU A 183 5.39 13.73 2.11
CA LEU A 183 6.65 13.16 2.57
C LEU A 183 7.77 14.20 2.48
N ASP A 184 8.87 13.94 3.17
CA ASP A 184 10.05 14.81 3.18
C ASP A 184 11.33 13.98 3.00
N TYR A 185 11.94 14.12 1.84
CA TYR A 185 13.18 13.46 1.41
C TYR A 185 14.35 13.75 2.37
N ASP A 186 14.40 14.92 3.01
CA ASP A 186 15.49 15.27 3.92
C ASP A 186 15.52 14.35 5.15
N ASN A 187 14.41 13.67 5.49
CA ASN A 187 14.38 12.71 6.60
C ASN A 187 15.28 11.50 6.39
N ASN A 188 15.47 11.06 5.14
CA ASN A 188 16.29 9.90 4.85
C ASN A 188 17.08 10.01 3.52
N ALA A 189 17.50 11.22 3.16
CA ALA A 189 18.12 11.53 1.88
C ALA A 189 19.14 10.48 1.35
N GLY A 190 18.99 10.19 0.07
CA GLY A 190 19.85 9.34 -0.75
C GLY A 190 19.18 8.02 -1.15
N SER A 191 19.26 7.71 -2.44
CA SER A 191 18.69 6.48 -3.03
C SER A 191 19.12 5.20 -2.32
N GLY A 192 18.19 4.26 -2.31
CA GLY A 192 18.21 2.96 -1.65
C GLY A 192 17.55 2.96 -0.28
N LYS A 193 17.13 4.11 0.25
CA LYS A 193 16.69 4.31 1.64
C LYS A 193 15.19 4.56 1.71
N ARG A 194 14.53 4.08 2.77
CA ARG A 194 13.07 3.91 2.75
C ARG A 194 12.52 5.07 3.54
N ASP A 195 11.63 5.82 2.91
CA ASP A 195 10.99 6.99 3.49
C ASP A 195 9.61 6.62 4.03
N LEU A 196 8.95 5.67 3.38
CA LEU A 196 7.60 5.23 3.73
C LEU A 196 7.51 3.70 3.75
N ARG A 197 6.80 3.19 4.75
CA ARG A 197 6.32 1.81 4.80
C ARG A 197 4.80 1.80 4.76
N LEU A 198 4.24 1.10 3.77
CA LEU A 198 2.82 0.89 3.61
C LEU A 198 2.42 -0.49 4.15
N TRP A 199 1.53 -0.48 5.15
CA TRP A 199 0.97 -1.69 5.74
C TRP A 199 -0.45 -1.89 5.24
N VAL A 200 -0.67 -2.87 4.37
CA VAL A 200 -1.98 -3.19 3.81
C VAL A 200 -2.55 -4.42 4.51
N PRO A 201 -3.76 -4.39 5.09
CA PRO A 201 -4.31 -5.55 5.78
C PRO A 201 -4.34 -6.77 4.87
N ASP A 202 -3.74 -7.88 5.30
CA ASP A 202 -3.69 -9.12 4.51
C ASP A 202 -5.10 -9.64 4.17
N ALA A 203 -6.08 -9.34 5.02
CA ALA A 203 -7.47 -9.71 4.81
C ALA A 203 -8.12 -9.07 3.55
N LEU A 204 -7.48 -8.07 2.92
CA LEU A 204 -7.91 -7.52 1.64
C LEU A 204 -7.50 -8.40 0.44
N PHE A 205 -6.45 -9.22 0.61
CA PHE A 205 -5.90 -10.08 -0.43
C PHE A 205 -6.60 -11.44 -0.48
N SER A 206 -6.52 -12.07 -1.65
CA SER A 206 -6.93 -13.46 -1.83
C SER A 206 -6.15 -14.38 -0.88
N GLN A 207 -6.88 -15.27 -0.22
CA GLN A 207 -6.33 -16.20 0.77
C GLN A 207 -5.96 -17.53 0.08
N ASP A 208 -5.17 -17.47 -0.98
CA ASP A 208 -4.61 -18.64 -1.66
C ASP A 208 -3.38 -19.15 -0.89
N PRO A 209 -3.39 -20.38 -0.34
CA PRO A 209 -2.24 -20.93 0.39
C PRO A 209 -0.95 -21.05 -0.43
N ASN A 210 -1.04 -21.09 -1.77
CA ASN A 210 0.16 -21.06 -2.62
C ASN A 210 0.81 -19.66 -2.66
N CYS A 211 0.10 -18.63 -2.22
CA CYS A 211 0.53 -17.24 -2.20
C CYS A 211 0.86 -16.72 -0.79
N ASP A 212 0.96 -17.62 0.19
CA ASP A 212 1.51 -17.29 1.52
C ASP A 212 2.99 -16.91 1.38
N TYR A 213 3.42 -15.87 2.11
CA TYR A 213 4.80 -15.41 2.04
C TYR A 213 5.77 -16.48 2.55
N GLN A 214 6.84 -16.74 1.80
CA GLN A 214 7.81 -17.81 2.07
C GLN A 214 7.21 -19.24 2.11
N SER A 215 6.04 -19.44 1.49
CA SER A 215 5.48 -20.79 1.31
C SER A 215 6.45 -21.67 0.51
N PRO A 216 6.63 -22.96 0.87
CA PRO A 216 7.41 -23.89 0.05
C PRO A 216 6.80 -24.09 -1.35
N ASP A 217 5.54 -23.73 -1.52
CA ASP A 217 4.78 -23.80 -2.76
C ASP A 217 4.61 -22.42 -3.42
N ALA A 218 5.37 -21.40 -3.01
CA ALA A 218 5.30 -20.03 -3.55
C ALA A 218 5.43 -19.97 -5.08
N ASN A 219 6.18 -20.90 -5.67
CA ASN A 219 6.34 -21.03 -7.12
C ASN A 219 5.05 -21.52 -7.84
N LEU A 220 3.99 -21.81 -7.11
CA LEU A 220 2.65 -22.15 -7.62
C LEU A 220 1.67 -20.98 -7.47
N CYS A 221 2.07 -19.87 -6.84
CA CYS A 221 1.25 -18.67 -6.79
C CYS A 221 1.03 -18.12 -8.20
N THR A 222 -0.24 -17.90 -8.56
CA THR A 222 -0.63 -17.32 -9.84
C THR A 222 -1.34 -15.98 -9.68
N THR A 223 -1.36 -15.43 -8.46
CA THR A 223 -1.90 -14.11 -8.18
C THR A 223 -0.77 -13.10 -8.28
N TYR A 224 -0.85 -12.23 -9.28
CA TYR A 224 0.07 -11.11 -9.45
C TYR A 224 -0.48 -9.88 -8.75
N ILE A 225 0.41 -9.07 -8.18
CA ILE A 225 0.07 -7.82 -7.53
C ILE A 225 0.55 -6.66 -8.38
N VAL A 226 -0.37 -5.73 -8.61
CA VAL A 226 -0.12 -4.49 -9.34
C VAL A 226 -0.36 -3.35 -8.36
N LEU A 227 0.68 -2.58 -8.06
CA LEU A 227 0.62 -1.32 -7.35
C LEU A 227 0.68 -0.20 -8.39
N TYR A 228 -0.31 0.68 -8.35
CA TYR A 228 -0.32 1.94 -9.08
C TYR A 228 -0.05 3.09 -8.12
N ASN A 229 0.76 4.05 -8.56
CA ASN A 229 1.02 5.29 -7.83
C ASN A 229 0.83 6.53 -8.70
N GLU A 230 0.55 7.66 -8.05
CA GLU A 230 0.63 9.00 -8.64
C GLU A 230 1.20 9.97 -7.58
N PHE A 231 2.10 10.86 -8.00
CA PHE A 231 2.74 11.87 -7.16
C PHE A 231 2.59 13.28 -7.73
N GLY A 232 2.71 14.27 -6.84
CA GLY A 232 3.12 15.65 -7.17
C GLY A 232 2.03 16.71 -7.33
N LEU A 233 0.74 16.37 -7.27
CA LEU A 233 -0.36 17.26 -7.66
C LEU A 233 -1.29 17.69 -6.53
N ASP A 234 -1.46 16.87 -5.49
CA ASP A 234 -2.52 17.11 -4.51
C ASP A 234 -2.14 18.03 -3.36
N PHE A 235 -3.13 18.84 -2.95
CA PHE A 235 -3.04 19.74 -1.80
C PHE A 235 -4.43 20.19 -1.34
N ASP A 236 -4.53 20.66 -0.09
CA ASP A 236 -5.70 21.36 0.43
C ASP A 236 -5.36 22.82 0.68
N ALA A 237 -5.79 23.71 -0.22
CA ALA A 237 -5.59 25.15 -0.12
C ALA A 237 -6.14 25.81 1.18
N ASN A 238 -6.95 25.09 1.96
CA ASN A 238 -7.48 25.55 3.25
C ASN A 238 -6.75 24.95 4.46
N ALA A 239 -5.85 23.99 4.25
CA ALA A 239 -5.03 23.40 5.30
C ALA A 239 -3.88 24.34 5.69
N ALA A 240 -3.11 23.92 6.69
CA ALA A 240 -1.85 24.55 7.01
C ALA A 240 -0.72 23.83 6.26
N SER A 241 0.37 24.54 6.02
CA SER A 241 1.65 23.94 5.59
C SER A 241 2.02 22.72 6.46
N PRO A 242 2.49 21.61 5.85
CA PRO A 242 2.86 21.48 4.43
C PRO A 242 1.71 21.14 3.49
N LEU A 243 0.48 20.95 3.96
CA LEU A 243 -0.64 20.44 3.15
C LEU A 243 -1.28 21.49 2.21
N ASP A 244 -0.87 22.75 2.30
CA ASP A 244 -1.54 23.89 1.67
C ASP A 244 -1.07 24.21 0.24
N THR A 245 -0.11 23.45 -0.27
CA THR A 245 0.46 23.58 -1.62
C THR A 245 0.80 22.21 -2.19
N ALA A 246 0.73 22.09 -3.51
CA ALA A 246 1.27 20.93 -4.21
C ALA A 246 2.79 20.88 -4.03
N HIS A 247 3.29 19.66 -3.85
CA HIS A 247 4.70 19.35 -3.75
C HIS A 247 5.06 18.36 -4.86
N ASN A 248 5.54 18.94 -5.95
CA ASN A 248 5.81 18.28 -7.22
C ASN A 248 7.02 17.34 -7.15
N THR A 249 7.10 16.43 -8.12
CA THR A 249 8.31 15.64 -8.42
C THR A 249 9.36 16.50 -9.13
N ASP A 250 10.63 16.41 -8.74
CA ASP A 250 11.69 17.32 -9.23
C ASP A 250 13.09 16.72 -9.47
N ASP A 251 13.33 15.43 -9.22
CA ASP A 251 14.65 14.82 -9.43
C ASP A 251 14.62 13.38 -9.98
N GLY A 252 14.81 12.39 -9.11
CA GLY A 252 15.23 11.05 -9.49
C GLY A 252 14.08 10.10 -9.81
N PHE A 253 14.16 8.89 -9.26
CA PHE A 253 13.13 7.87 -9.41
C PHE A 253 12.55 7.59 -8.04
N GLU A 254 11.23 7.51 -7.98
CA GLU A 254 10.49 7.02 -6.84
C GLU A 254 10.40 5.51 -6.99
N GLU A 255 10.87 4.78 -5.99
CA GLU A 255 11.04 3.34 -6.06
C GLU A 255 10.15 2.64 -5.03
N TRP A 256 9.18 1.85 -5.51
CA TRP A 256 8.45 0.92 -4.65
C TRP A 256 9.12 -0.46 -4.64
N GLY A 257 9.14 -1.06 -3.46
CA GLY A 257 9.69 -2.39 -3.27
C GLY A 257 9.08 -3.14 -2.08
N VAL A 258 9.58 -4.36 -1.86
CA VAL A 258 9.23 -5.18 -0.71
C VAL A 258 10.45 -5.45 0.18
N PRO A 259 10.32 -5.46 1.52
CA PRO A 259 11.48 -5.63 2.39
C PRO A 259 12.09 -7.04 2.27
N THR A 260 13.42 -7.13 2.19
CA THR A 260 14.12 -8.41 1.96
C THR A 260 14.67 -9.07 3.23
N GLU A 261 15.00 -8.32 4.29
CA GLU A 261 15.67 -8.90 5.48
C GLU A 261 15.15 -8.44 6.87
N ASP A 262 14.17 -7.53 6.97
CA ASP A 262 13.82 -6.90 8.26
C ASP A 262 12.35 -7.04 8.70
N ILE A 263 11.78 -8.23 8.55
CA ILE A 263 10.45 -8.50 9.10
C ILE A 263 10.57 -9.55 10.20
N PRO A 264 10.45 -9.16 11.49
CA PRO A 264 10.21 -10.11 12.58
C PRO A 264 8.86 -10.78 12.36
N THR A 265 8.86 -11.85 11.56
CA THR A 265 7.65 -12.55 11.09
C THR A 265 6.95 -13.30 12.21
N ALA A 266 7.66 -13.63 13.29
CA ALA A 266 7.11 -14.16 14.52
C ALA A 266 8.26 -14.19 15.55
N ILE A 267 7.93 -14.19 16.84
CA ILE A 267 8.89 -14.61 17.86
C ILE A 267 9.34 -16.02 17.49
N SER A 268 10.57 -16.19 17.02
CA SER A 268 11.15 -17.50 16.80
C SER A 268 11.45 -18.13 18.17
N PHE A 269 11.48 -19.47 18.28
CA PHE A 269 11.95 -20.11 19.51
C PHE A 269 13.37 -19.66 19.91
N SER A 270 14.18 -19.23 18.94
CA SER A 270 15.48 -18.59 19.16
C SER A 270 15.37 -17.27 19.93
N ASP A 271 14.37 -16.44 19.64
CA ASP A 271 14.14 -15.15 20.31
C ASP A 271 13.67 -15.34 21.76
N ILE A 272 12.87 -16.39 22.02
CA ILE A 272 12.53 -16.84 23.38
C ILE A 272 13.80 -17.33 24.10
N SER A 273 14.68 -18.06 23.40
CA SER A 273 15.92 -18.59 23.99
C SER A 273 16.94 -17.50 24.31
N ALA A 274 17.01 -16.44 23.51
CA ALA A 274 17.89 -15.29 23.72
C ALA A 274 17.41 -14.43 24.90
N GLY A 275 16.08 -14.22 25.02
CA GLY A 275 15.47 -13.57 26.18
C GLY A 275 15.60 -14.37 27.49
N MET A 276 15.69 -15.71 27.41
CA MET A 276 15.98 -16.57 28.57
C MET A 276 17.43 -16.49 29.05
N GLN A 277 18.38 -16.13 28.18
CA GLN A 277 19.81 -16.04 28.52
C GLN A 277 20.19 -14.68 29.14
N THR A 278 19.46 -13.60 28.86
CA THR A 278 19.78 -12.23 29.32
C THR A 278 19.19 -11.83 30.67
N GLY A 279 18.52 -12.75 31.37
CA GLY A 279 18.43 -12.69 32.83
C GLY A 279 17.47 -11.64 33.42
N ASN A 280 16.17 -11.71 33.09
CA ASN A 280 15.14 -11.04 33.92
C ASN A 280 13.77 -11.74 34.01
N PHE A 281 13.71 -13.06 33.76
CA PHE A 281 12.51 -13.87 34.05
C PHE A 281 12.83 -15.10 34.90
N ILE A 282 13.53 -14.90 36.02
CA ILE A 282 13.42 -15.83 37.14
C ILE A 282 12.13 -15.45 37.85
N TRP A 283 11.09 -16.29 37.76
CA TRP A 283 10.00 -16.52 38.74
C TRP A 283 8.69 -17.00 38.09
N ILE A 284 8.45 -16.78 36.79
CA ILE A 284 7.19 -17.24 36.14
C ILE A 284 7.30 -18.70 35.64
N GLY A 285 8.44 -19.09 35.08
CA GLY A 285 8.66 -20.44 34.54
C GLY A 285 8.74 -21.55 35.61
N LEU A 286 9.27 -21.25 36.81
CA LEU A 286 9.33 -22.22 37.90
C LEU A 286 7.97 -22.44 38.58
N ALA A 287 7.09 -21.45 38.57
CA ALA A 287 5.74 -21.59 39.11
C ALA A 287 4.86 -22.51 38.23
N PHE A 288 4.98 -22.40 36.90
CA PHE A 288 4.22 -23.25 35.97
C PHE A 288 4.73 -24.70 35.93
N LEU A 289 6.05 -24.93 36.00
CA LEU A 289 6.59 -26.29 36.02
C LEU A 289 6.29 -27.01 37.35
N LEU A 290 6.26 -26.29 38.48
CA LEU A 290 5.90 -26.87 39.78
C LEU A 290 4.39 -27.17 39.88
N LEU A 291 3.53 -26.36 39.22
CA LEU A 291 2.08 -26.59 39.21
C LEU A 291 1.69 -27.81 38.36
N ILE A 292 2.37 -28.05 37.24
CA ILE A 292 2.14 -29.24 36.40
C ILE A 292 2.60 -30.52 37.11
N VAL A 293 3.76 -30.49 37.79
CA VAL A 293 4.26 -31.66 38.53
C VAL A 293 3.38 -31.99 39.75
N LEU A 294 2.83 -30.99 40.44
CA LEU A 294 1.91 -31.22 41.57
C LEU A 294 0.50 -31.69 41.15
N THR A 295 0.05 -31.31 39.95
CA THR A 295 -1.28 -31.71 39.44
C THR A 295 -1.23 -33.13 38.85
N VAL A 296 -0.16 -33.50 38.14
CA VAL A 296 0.05 -34.86 37.61
C VAL A 296 0.34 -35.87 38.73
N GLY A 297 1.07 -35.47 39.78
CA GLY A 297 1.36 -36.33 40.94
C GLY A 297 0.15 -36.68 41.81
N LYS A 298 -0.87 -35.81 41.87
CA LYS A 298 -2.14 -36.10 42.60
C LYS A 298 -3.09 -37.00 41.83
N LEU A 299 -3.08 -36.96 40.49
CA LEU A 299 -3.94 -37.79 39.64
C LEU A 299 -3.52 -39.27 39.60
N GLN A 300 -2.23 -39.56 39.81
CA GLN A 300 -1.71 -40.94 39.82
C GLN A 300 -1.86 -41.65 41.19
N ARG A 301 -2.11 -40.92 42.29
CA ARG A 301 -2.34 -41.51 43.63
C ARG A 301 -3.80 -41.87 43.94
N ASN A 302 -4.75 -41.44 43.11
CA ASN A 302 -6.19 -41.74 43.27
C ASN A 302 -6.69 -42.86 42.33
N ARG A 303 -5.78 -43.62 41.72
CA ARG A 303 -6.08 -44.85 40.97
C ARG A 303 -5.27 -46.03 41.50
N ALA A 304 -5.47 -46.33 42.79
CA ALA A 304 -5.14 -47.60 43.44
C ALA A 304 -6.27 -47.94 44.42
#